data_AF-A0A2T5BV49-F1
#
_entry.id   AF-A0A2T5BV49-F1
#
_cell.length_a   1.000
_cell.length_b   1.000
_cell.length_c   1.000
_cell.angle_alpha   90.00
_cell.angle_beta   90.00
_cell.angle_gamma   90.00
#
_symmetry.space_group_name_H-M   'P 1'
#
loop_
_entity.id
_entity.type
_entity.pdbx_description
1 polymer ?
#
loop_
_entity_poly.entity_id
_entity_poly.type
_entity_poly.pdbx_seq_one_letter_code
_entity_poly.pdbx_strand_id
1 'polypeptide(L)'
;MWTGRGAREKRLWVKFSRSFHDAPSVFVGFSMWDLDAQTNPRADITSENITAQGFDLVFRTWSDTRVARIRADWMAIGPVAFEDDWNVGS
;
A
#
# COMPACT_ATOMS: atom_id res chain seq x y z
N MET A 1 -0.15 -3.22 -16.13
CA MET A 1 -1.08 -2.26 -16.77
C MET A 1 -0.46 -1.83 -18.09
N TRP A 2 -0.46 -2.73 -19.07
CA TRP A 2 0.29 -2.54 -20.31
C TRP A 2 -0.50 -1.75 -21.36
N THR A 3 -1.81 -1.98 -21.40
CA THR A 3 -2.75 -1.34 -22.32
C THR A 3 -3.60 -0.28 -21.61
N GLY A 4 -4.30 0.54 -22.39
CA GLY A 4 -5.09 1.67 -21.90
C GLY A 4 -4.31 2.98 -21.83
N ARG A 5 -5.04 4.10 -21.84
CA ARG A 5 -4.53 5.47 -21.66
C ARG A 5 -5.33 6.18 -20.57
N GLY A 6 -4.80 7.28 -20.06
CA GLY A 6 -5.44 8.04 -18.99
C GLY A 6 -5.26 7.38 -17.61
N ALA A 7 -6.03 7.85 -16.63
CA ALA A 7 -5.95 7.41 -15.24
C ALA A 7 -6.29 5.91 -15.12
N ARG A 8 -5.39 5.16 -14.49
CA ARG A 8 -5.50 3.73 -14.24
C ARG A 8 -5.05 3.44 -12.82
N GLU A 9 -5.82 2.64 -12.11
CA GLU A 9 -5.59 2.31 -10.70
C GLU A 9 -5.61 0.78 -10.49
N LYS A 10 -4.75 0.29 -9.60
CA LYS A 10 -4.88 -1.02 -8.97
C LYS A 10 -4.82 -0.84 -7.46
N ARG A 11 -5.77 -1.48 -6.79
CA ARG A 11 -5.92 -1.51 -5.33
C ARG A 11 -5.80 -2.94 -4.84
N LEU A 12 -5.04 -3.12 -3.78
CA LEU A 12 -4.88 -4.41 -3.10
C LEU A 12 -5.10 -4.20 -1.61
N TRP A 13 -6.02 -4.98 -1.03
CA TRP A 13 -6.16 -5.03 0.42
C TRP A 13 -5.01 -5.85 1.01
N VAL A 14 -4.26 -5.24 1.93
CA VAL A 14 -3.16 -5.86 2.65
C VAL A 14 -3.58 -6.09 4.09
N LYS A 15 -3.75 -7.36 4.47
CA LYS A 15 -4.04 -7.76 5.84
C LYS A 15 -2.74 -7.85 6.64
N PHE A 16 -2.71 -7.23 7.82
CA PHE A 16 -1.61 -7.39 8.75
C PHE A 16 -1.61 -8.80 9.35
N SER A 17 -0.43 -9.36 9.63
CA SER A 17 -0.30 -10.68 10.26
C SER A 17 -0.88 -10.70 11.68
N ARG A 18 -0.84 -9.57 12.37
CA ARG A 18 -1.46 -9.31 13.67
C ARG A 18 -2.23 -7.98 13.59
N SER A 19 -3.38 -7.92 14.26
CA SER A 19 -4.10 -6.65 14.38
C SER A 19 -3.39 -5.72 15.35
N PHE A 20 -3.33 -4.44 15.02
CA PHE A 20 -2.92 -3.36 15.93
C PHE A 20 -4.07 -3.02 16.89
N HIS A 21 -3.78 -2.25 17.93
CA HIS A 21 -4.81 -1.72 18.82
C HIS A 21 -5.65 -0.65 18.10
N ASP A 22 -4.98 0.27 17.41
CA ASP A 22 -5.56 1.32 16.58
C ASP A 22 -4.94 1.32 15.18
N ALA A 23 -5.45 2.15 14.25
CA ALA A 23 -4.87 2.28 12.92
C ALA A 23 -3.38 2.71 12.99
N PRO A 24 -2.43 1.90 12.48
CA PRO A 24 -1.00 2.22 12.53
C PRO A 24 -0.62 3.28 11.50
N SER A 25 0.59 3.83 11.63
CA SER A 25 1.23 4.57 10.54
C SER A 25 1.78 3.58 9.51
N VAL A 26 1.42 3.73 8.25
CA VAL A 26 1.85 2.84 7.15
C VAL A 26 2.66 3.60 6.12
N PHE A 27 3.90 3.18 5.92
CA PHE A 27 4.75 3.60 4.80
C PHE A 27 4.68 2.58 3.67
N VAL A 28 4.50 3.05 2.43
CA VAL A 28 4.56 2.23 1.21
C VAL A 28 5.59 2.79 0.26
N GLY A 29 6.27 1.92 -0.47
CA GLY A 29 7.27 2.33 -1.45
C GLY A 29 7.45 1.33 -2.58
N PHE A 30 7.99 1.81 -3.69
CA PHE A 30 8.42 0.95 -4.79
C PHE A 30 9.68 0.19 -4.40
N SER A 31 9.64 -1.13 -4.49
CA SER A 31 10.84 -1.99 -4.37
C SER A 31 11.35 -2.45 -5.74
N MET A 32 10.53 -2.38 -6.78
CA MET A 32 10.93 -2.53 -8.18
C MET A 32 9.88 -1.93 -9.12
N TRP A 33 10.34 -1.44 -10.26
CA TRP A 33 9.48 -1.05 -11.37
C TRP A 33 10.08 -1.41 -12.74
N ASP A 34 9.21 -1.82 -13.66
CA ASP A 34 9.51 -2.10 -15.06
C ASP A 34 8.46 -1.41 -15.95
N LEU A 35 8.91 -0.34 -16.61
CA LEU A 35 8.11 0.60 -17.38
C LEU A 35 8.64 0.71 -18.81
N ASP A 36 7.75 0.97 -19.78
CA ASP A 36 8.15 1.22 -21.17
C ASP A 36 9.01 2.49 -21.28
N ALA A 37 10.22 2.35 -21.82
CA ALA A 37 11.20 3.43 -21.95
C ALA A 37 10.79 4.52 -22.96
N GLN A 38 9.79 4.26 -23.82
CA GLN A 38 9.32 5.21 -24.83
C GLN A 38 8.31 6.24 -24.29
N THR A 39 7.91 6.12 -23.02
CA THR A 39 6.90 7.00 -22.41
C THR A 39 7.42 7.57 -21.10
N ASN A 40 6.95 8.76 -20.71
CA ASN A 40 7.38 9.33 -19.44
C ASN A 40 6.89 8.46 -18.28
N PRO A 41 7.75 8.12 -17.31
CA PRO A 41 7.36 7.36 -16.14
C PRO A 41 6.50 8.25 -15.23
N ARG A 42 5.24 7.86 -15.07
CA ARG A 42 4.27 8.54 -14.19
C ARG A 42 3.57 7.50 -13.34
N ALA A 43 3.87 7.52 -12.06
CA ALA A 43 3.32 6.57 -11.11
C ALA A 43 3.17 7.24 -9.75
N ASP A 44 2.15 6.82 -9.02
CA ASP A 44 1.90 7.18 -7.63
C ASP A 44 1.60 5.89 -6.84
N ILE A 45 2.07 5.84 -5.60
CA ILE A 45 1.80 4.74 -4.68
C ILE A 45 1.47 5.31 -3.31
N THR A 46 0.38 4.84 -2.72
CA THR A 46 -0.07 5.32 -1.42
C THR A 46 -0.78 4.21 -0.63
N SER A 47 -0.82 4.40 0.69
CA SER A 47 -1.67 3.65 1.61
C SER A 47 -2.97 4.42 1.83
N GLU A 48 -4.10 3.75 1.69
CA GLU A 48 -5.43 4.29 1.95
C GLU A 48 -6.20 3.39 2.91
N ASN A 49 -7.28 3.91 3.49
CA ASN A 49 -8.22 3.14 4.32
C ASN A 49 -7.52 2.29 5.40
N ILE A 50 -6.54 2.88 6.09
CA ILE A 50 -5.77 2.18 7.12
C ILE A 50 -6.67 1.91 8.32
N THR A 51 -6.70 0.64 8.74
CA THR A 51 -7.41 0.14 9.92
C THR A 51 -6.45 -0.63 10.81
N ALA A 52 -6.89 -1.05 11.98
CA ALA A 52 -6.12 -1.94 12.84
C ALA A 52 -5.82 -3.32 12.21
N GLN A 53 -6.61 -3.77 11.21
CA GLN A 53 -6.49 -5.10 10.60
C GLN A 53 -5.72 -5.11 9.27
N GLY A 54 -5.59 -3.96 8.62
CA GLY A 54 -5.00 -3.85 7.29
C GLY A 54 -5.22 -2.48 6.65
N PHE A 55 -4.81 -2.35 5.40
CA PHE A 55 -4.94 -1.14 4.61
C PHE A 55 -5.06 -1.45 3.11
N ASP A 56 -5.48 -0.47 2.32
CA ASP A 56 -5.42 -0.54 0.86
C ASP A 56 -4.07 -0.03 0.35
N LEU A 57 -3.32 -0.88 -0.35
CA LEU A 57 -2.18 -0.46 -1.16
C LEU A 57 -2.68 -0.06 -2.54
N VAL A 58 -2.52 1.22 -2.88
CA VAL A 58 -3.04 1.79 -4.11
C VAL A 58 -1.91 2.23 -5.02
N PHE A 59 -1.87 1.66 -6.22
CA PHE A 59 -0.97 2.06 -7.29
C PHE A 59 -1.75 2.77 -8.39
N ARG A 60 -1.27 3.94 -8.80
CA ARG A 60 -1.86 4.75 -9.88
C ARG A 60 -0.84 5.07 -10.95
N THR A 61 -1.32 5.15 -12.18
CA THR A 61 -0.57 5.67 -13.32
C THR A 61 -1.53 6.41 -14.25
N TRP A 62 -1.02 7.27 -15.13
CA TRP A 62 -1.86 8.08 -16.01
C TRP A 62 -1.21 8.33 -17.36
N SER A 63 -1.90 9.08 -18.22
CA SER A 63 -1.46 9.38 -19.59
C SER A 63 -1.19 8.09 -20.39
N ASP A 64 -0.04 8.03 -21.04
CA ASP A 64 0.42 7.01 -21.96
C ASP A 64 1.43 6.04 -21.33
N THR A 65 1.77 6.20 -20.05
CA THR A 65 2.72 5.33 -19.33
C THR A 65 2.28 3.86 -19.43
N ARG A 66 3.20 2.96 -19.79
CA ARG A 66 2.94 1.51 -19.82
C ARG A 66 3.73 0.82 -18.73
N VAL A 67 3.02 0.03 -17.93
CA VAL A 67 3.58 -0.66 -16.77
C VAL A 67 3.58 -2.16 -17.03
N ALA A 68 4.76 -2.74 -17.21
CA ALA A 68 4.93 -4.20 -17.29
C ALA A 68 4.77 -4.82 -15.91
N ARG A 69 5.57 -4.34 -14.94
CA ARG A 69 5.57 -4.86 -13.57
C ARG A 69 5.92 -3.77 -12.56
N ILE A 70 5.31 -3.87 -11.39
CA ILE A 70 5.66 -3.11 -10.19
C ILE A 70 5.76 -4.11 -9.04
N ARG A 71 6.70 -3.87 -8.14
CA ARG A 71 6.71 -4.46 -6.80
C ARG A 71 6.69 -3.32 -5.78
N ALA A 72 5.90 -3.51 -4.74
CA ALA A 72 5.80 -2.59 -3.63
C ALA A 72 6.10 -3.32 -2.34
N ASP A 73 6.85 -2.65 -1.47
CA ASP A 73 7.09 -3.08 -0.10
C ASP A 73 6.45 -2.04 0.83
N TRP A 74 6.13 -2.46 2.06
CA TRP A 74 5.47 -1.61 3.03
C TRP A 74 5.95 -1.93 4.45
N MET A 75 5.78 -0.95 5.33
CA MET A 75 6.07 -1.06 6.76
C MET A 75 4.94 -0.41 7.55
N ALA A 76 4.45 -1.08 8.58
CA ALA A 76 3.43 -0.56 9.50
C ALA A 76 4.02 -0.46 10.92
N ILE A 77 3.86 0.70 11.56
CA ILE A 77 4.30 0.96 12.93
C ILE A 77 3.11 1.46 13.73
N GLY A 78 2.78 0.77 14.82
CA GLY A 78 1.69 1.12 15.71
C GLY A 78 1.66 0.24 16.96
N PRO A 79 0.83 0.59 17.95
CA PRO A 79 0.68 -0.17 19.18
C PRO A 79 0.02 -1.54 18.90
N VAL A 80 0.57 -2.59 19.51
CA VAL A 80 0.00 -3.94 19.53
C VAL A 80 -0.29 -4.32 20.97
N ALA A 81 -1.38 -5.07 21.20
CA ALA A 81 -1.68 -5.59 22.53
C ALA A 81 -0.51 -6.45 23.05
N PHE A 82 -0.15 -6.32 24.31
CA PHE A 82 0.81 -7.20 24.97
C PHE A 82 0.07 -8.34 25.67
N GLU A 83 0.66 -9.53 25.75
CA GLU A 83 0.01 -10.67 26.44
C GLU A 83 -0.20 -10.40 27.95
N ASP A 84 0.64 -9.54 28.53
CA ASP A 84 0.54 -9.08 29.93
C ASP A 84 -0.16 -7.72 30.08
N ASP A 85 -0.89 -7.23 29.07
CA ASP A 85 -1.74 -6.06 29.23
C ASP A 85 -2.84 -6.39 30.25
N TRP A 86 -2.66 -5.93 31.49
CA TRP A 86 -3.66 -6.05 32.53
C TRP A 86 -4.91 -5.26 32.11
N ASN A 87 -6.02 -5.95 31.85
CA ASN A 87 -7.34 -5.34 31.81
C ASN A 87 -7.72 -4.88 33.23
N VAL A 88 -7.15 -3.75 33.67
CA VAL A 88 -7.52 -3.08 34.91
C VAL A 88 -8.71 -2.17 34.69
N GLY A 89 -9.90 -2.71 34.96
CA GLY A 89 -11.11 -1.93 35.25
C GLY A 89 -12.31 -2.33 34.37
N SER A 90 -13.55 -2.19 34.84
CA SER A 90 -14.10 -1.70 36.12
C SER A 90 -15.60 -2.00 36.12
#